data_AF-A0A964X0T3-F1
#
_entry.id   AF-A0A964X0T3-F1
#
_cell.length_a   1.000
_cell.length_b   1.000
_cell.length_c   1.000
_cell.angle_alpha   90.00
_cell.angle_beta   90.00
_cell.angle_gamma   90.00
#
_symmetry.space_group_name_H-M   'P 1'
#
loop_
_entity.id
_entity.type
_entity.pdbx_description
1 polymer ?
#
loop_
_entity_poly.entity_id
_entity_poly.type
_entity_poly.pdbx_seq_one_letter_code
_entity_poly.pdbx_strand_id
1 'polypeptide(L)' 'MTDRPPVWSDEAILDVLHRMEHLGQSASEVARAYGTTRNAILGLRHRVLGPQDSRRPTAGDGTMPPDWWRR' A
#
# COMPACT_ATOMS: atom_id res chain seq x y z
N MET A 1 2.00 22.24 -17.25
CA MET A 1 1.09 21.09 -17.21
C MET A 1 0.88 20.72 -15.75
N THR A 2 -0.18 21.22 -15.12
CA THR A 2 -0.60 20.80 -13.78
C THR A 2 -1.34 19.48 -13.92
N ASP A 3 -0.59 18.39 -13.93
CA ASP A 3 -1.12 17.04 -14.08
C ASP A 3 -1.78 16.65 -12.75
N ARG A 4 -3.12 16.71 -12.69
CA ARG A 4 -3.88 16.18 -11.55
C ARG A 4 -3.56 14.69 -11.49
N PRO A 5 -3.06 14.16 -10.36
CA PRO A 5 -2.75 12.74 -10.28
C PRO A 5 -4.01 11.93 -10.60
N PRO A 6 -3.90 10.80 -11.32
CA PRO A 6 -5.04 9.94 -11.60
C PRO A 6 -5.73 9.59 -10.29
N VAL A 7 -7.04 9.78 -10.25
CA VAL A 7 -7.86 9.34 -9.13
C VAL A 7 -7.95 7.83 -9.22
N TRP A 8 -7.34 7.14 -8.26
CA TRP A 8 -7.42 5.69 -8.16
C TRP A 8 -8.72 5.31 -7.47
N SER A 9 -9.44 4.33 -8.04
CA SER A 9 -10.56 3.72 -7.33
C SER A 9 -10.04 2.78 -6.24
N ASP A 10 -10.86 2.51 -5.23
CA ASP A 10 -10.52 1.59 -4.14
C ASP A 10 -10.23 0.19 -4.69
N GLU A 11 -10.98 -0.29 -5.68
CA GLU A 11 -10.75 -1.57 -6.33
C GLU A 11 -9.40 -1.63 -7.04
N ALA A 12 -9.01 -0.53 -7.71
CA ALA A 12 -7.72 -0.45 -8.37
C ALA A 12 -6.57 -0.43 -7.35
N ILE A 13 -6.74 0.24 -6.21
CA ILE A 13 -5.78 0.24 -5.11
C ILE A 13 -5.63 -1.19 -4.55
N LEU A 14 -6.74 -1.88 -4.31
CA LEU A 14 -6.73 -3.24 -3.77
C LEU A 14 -6.06 -4.23 -4.73
N ASP A 15 -6.35 -4.18 -6.03
CA ASP A 15 -5.69 -5.05 -7.02
C ASP A 15 -4.19 -4.76 -7.13
N VAL A 16 -3.77 -3.49 -7.11
CA VAL A 16 -2.34 -3.11 -7.08
C VAL A 16 -1.65 -3.73 -5.86
N LEU A 17 -2.23 -3.60 -4.67
CA LEU A 17 -1.66 -4.16 -3.44
C LEU A 17 -1.62 -5.69 -3.47
N HIS A 18 -2.69 -6.33 -3.94
CA HIS A 18 -2.74 -7.78 -4.09
C HIS A 18 -1.64 -8.30 -5.03
N ARG A 19 -1.48 -7.67 -6.19
CA ARG A 19 -0.43 -8.03 -7.17
C ARG A 19 0.97 -7.91 -6.59
N MET A 20 1.23 -6.84 -5.82
CA MET A 20 2.56 -6.61 -5.26
C MET A 20 2.86 -7.54 -4.07
N GLU A 21 1.91 -7.71 -3.16
CA GLU A 21 2.17 -8.40 -1.89
C GLU A 21 1.88 -9.91 -1.94
N HIS A 22 0.90 -10.33 -2.75
CA HIS A 22 0.49 -11.74 -2.82
C HIS A 22 1.01 -12.42 -4.08
N LEU A 23 0.99 -11.72 -5.23
CA LEU A 23 1.51 -12.28 -6.49
C LEU A 23 3.00 -12.01 -6.71
N GLY A 24 3.63 -11.20 -5.84
CA GLY A 24 5.06 -10.88 -5.92
C GLY A 24 5.46 -10.05 -7.15
N GLN A 25 4.51 -9.41 -7.82
CA GLN A 25 4.78 -8.58 -8.99
C GLN A 25 5.55 -7.32 -8.60
N SER A 26 6.52 -6.94 -9.42
CA SER A 26 7.25 -5.69 -9.25
C SER A 26 6.38 -4.49 -9.60
N ALA A 27 6.69 -3.33 -9.02
CA ALA A 27 6.01 -2.07 -9.34
C ALA A 27 6.08 -1.71 -10.84
N SER A 28 7.11 -2.18 -11.56
CA SER A 28 7.23 -1.98 -13.01
C SER A 28 6.24 -2.83 -13.81
N GLU A 29 6.01 -4.08 -13.39
CA GLU A 29 5.04 -4.98 -14.03
C GLU A 29 3.61 -4.49 -13.78
N VAL A 30 3.31 -4.08 -12.55
CA VAL A 30 2.02 -3.48 -12.22
C VAL A 30 1.82 -2.17 -12.98
N ALA A 31 2.84 -1.31 -13.08
CA ALA A 31 2.74 -0.07 -13.84
C ALA A 31 2.40 -0.32 -15.33
N ARG A 32 2.99 -1.36 -15.94
CA ARG A 32 2.65 -1.77 -17.32
C ARG A 32 1.20 -2.22 -17.45
N ALA A 33 0.68 -2.98 -16.48
CA ALA A 33 -0.70 -3.45 -16.48
C ALA A 33 -1.73 -2.30 -16.42
N TYR A 34 -1.39 -1.21 -15.72
CA TYR A 34 -2.26 -0.04 -15.56
C TYR A 34 -1.96 1.12 -16.52
N GLY A 35 -1.01 0.95 -17.45
CA GLY A 35 -0.62 2.02 -18.37
C GLY A 35 -0.06 3.26 -17.67
N THR A 36 0.63 3.09 -16.53
CA THR A 36 1.16 4.18 -15.70
C THR A 36 2.67 4.03 -15.47
N THR A 37 3.24 4.90 -14.64
CA THR A 37 4.66 4.86 -14.29
C THR A 37 4.91 4.04 -13.03
N ARG A 38 6.11 3.43 -12.93
CA ARG A 38 6.57 2.77 -11.71
C ARG A 38 6.47 3.67 -10.47
N ASN A 39 6.78 4.96 -10.62
CA ASN A 39 6.75 5.91 -9.50
C ASN A 39 5.31 6.21 -9.04
N ALA A 40 4.33 6.19 -9.93
CA ALA A 40 2.93 6.33 -9.55
C ALA A 40 2.47 5.16 -8.66
N ILE A 41 2.85 3.93 -9.01
CA ILE A 41 2.55 2.72 -8.21
C ILE A 41 3.23 2.79 -6.84
N LEU A 42 4.51 3.14 -6.78
CA LEU A 42 5.22 3.27 -5.49
C LEU A 42 4.63 4.38 -4.62
N GLY A 43 4.29 5.52 -5.22
CA GLY A 43 3.64 6.62 -4.52
C GLY A 43 2.27 6.25 -3.98
N LEU A 44 1.49 5.46 -4.73
CA LEU A 44 0.23 4.89 -4.27
C LEU A 44 0.45 3.96 -3.08
N ARG A 45 1.36 2.98 -3.21
CA ARG A 45 1.68 2.04 -2.13
C ARG A 45 2.11 2.76 -0.85
N HIS A 46 2.97 3.76 -0.96
CA HIS A 46 3.44 4.55 0.19
C HIS A 46 2.32 5.37 0.84
N ARG A 47 1.37 5.89 0.06
CA ARG A 47 0.22 6.61 0.61
C ARG A 47 -0.73 5.70 1.38
N VAL A 48 -0.93 4.48 0.89
CA VAL A 48 -1.88 3.53 1.49
C VAL A 48 -1.29 2.82 2.70
N LEU A 49 -0.06 2.30 2.58
CA LEU A 49 0.59 1.54 3.66
C LEU A 49 1.34 2.41 4.67
N GLY A 50 1.54 3.69 4.34
CA GLY A 50 2.38 4.60 5.12
C GLY A 50 3.86 4.21 5.09
N PRO A 51 4.71 4.95 5.84
CA PRO A 51 6.04 4.45 6.15
C PRO A 51 5.89 3.12 6.90
N GLN A 52 6.50 2.06 6.39
CA GLN A 52 6.65 0.81 7.14
C GLN A 52 7.63 1.09 8.28
N ASP A 53 7.11 1.63 9.38
CA ASP A 53 7.87 1.83 10.59
C ASP A 53 8.13 0.45 11.19
N SER A 54 9.32 -0.08 10.93
CA SER A 54 9.83 -1.34 11.50
C SER A 54 9.95 -1.31 13.04
N ARG A 55 9.48 -0.23 13.67
CA ARG A 55 9.44 -0.02 15.12
C ARG A 55 8.06 -0.15 15.74
N ARG A 56 7.00 -0.50 15.00
CA ARG A 56 5.75 -0.89 15.65
C ARG A 56 6.01 -2.13 16.51
N PRO A 57 5.79 -2.10 17.84
CA PRO A 57 5.74 -3.32 18.62
C PRO A 57 4.53 -4.09 18.09
N THR A 58 4.81 -5.15 17.35
CA THR A 58 3.77 -6.02 16.81
C THR A 58 3.17 -6.80 17.96
N ALA A 59 1.87 -6.65 18.20
CA ALA A 59 1.08 -7.81 18.58
C ALA A 59 1.07 -8.70 17.33
N GLY A 60 2.04 -9.62 17.23
CA GLY A 60 2.45 -10.30 15.99
C GLY A 60 1.37 -11.11 15.26
N ASP A 61 0.13 -11.09 15.73
CA ASP A 61 -0.96 -12.00 15.36
C ASP A 61 -2.36 -11.34 15.33
N GLY A 62 -2.47 -10.00 15.42
CA GLY A 62 -3.77 -9.32 15.41
C GLY A 62 -4.48 -9.23 16.76
N THR A 63 -3.76 -9.43 17.87
CA THR A 63 -4.28 -9.20 19.22
C THR A 63 -4.15 -7.74 19.66
N MET A 64 -5.06 -7.28 20.54
CA MET A 64 -4.98 -5.94 21.13
C MET A 64 -3.82 -5.83 22.14
N PRO A 65 -3.21 -4.64 22.32
CA PRO A 65 -2.15 -4.42 23.31
C PRO A 65 -2.60 -4.75 24.75
N PRO A 66 -1.71 -5.28 25.61
CA PRO A 66 -2.05 -5.82 26.94
C PRO A 66 -2.69 -4.85 27.95
N ASP A 67 -2.76 -3.56 27.65
CA ASP A 67 -3.25 -2.48 28.52
C ASP A 67 -4.42 -1.66 27.94
N TRP A 68 -5.13 -2.20 26.94
CA TRP A 68 -6.27 -1.55 26.27
C TRP A 68 -7.43 -1.11 27.20
N TRP A 69 -7.53 -1.64 28.42
CA TRP A 69 -8.66 -1.48 29.33
C TRP A 69 -8.45 -0.47 30.48
N ARG A 70 -7.29 0.21 30.56
CA ARG A 70 -6.94 1.07 31.70
C ARG A 70 -7.22 2.58 31.50
N ARG A 71 -8.45 2.97 31.15
CA ARG A 71 -8.85 4.38 31.38
C ARG A 71 -10.09 4.47 32.23
#